data_AF-A0A1F9DTV6-F1
#
_entry.id   AF-A0A1F9DTV6-F1
#
_cell.length_a   1.000
_cell.length_b   1.000
_cell.length_c   1.000
_cell.angle_alpha   90.00
_cell.angle_beta   90.00
_cell.angle_gamma   90.00
#
_symmetry.space_group_name_H-M   'P 1'
#
loop_
_entity.id
_entity.type
_entity.pdbx_description
1 polymer ?
#
loop_
_entity_poly.entity_id
_entity_poly.type
_entity_poly.pdbx_seq_one_letter_code
_entity_poly.pdbx_strand_id
1 'polypeptide(L)' 'KKTAKQDEKGFTLIELMIVIAIIGVLAAIAIPQFSNYRMRSHNSAVISDLKNTSLAEEAYYNDNRSYTKDRGK' A
#
# COMPACT_ATOMS: atom_id res chain seq x y z
N LYS A 1 3.45 -54.03 -25.29
CA LYS A 1 3.70 -52.76 -24.55
C LYS A 1 2.35 -52.22 -24.08
N LYS A 2 2.04 -52.25 -22.78
CA LYS A 2 0.81 -51.63 -22.25
C LYS A 2 1.13 -50.16 -21.96
N THR A 3 0.59 -49.26 -22.77
CA THR A 3 0.63 -47.81 -22.53
C THR A 3 -0.34 -47.49 -21.41
N ALA A 4 0.17 -47.07 -20.25
CA ALA A 4 -0.62 -46.58 -19.15
C ALA A 4 -1.30 -45.28 -19.59
N LYS A 5 -2.63 -45.31 -19.71
CA LYS A 5 -3.45 -44.13 -19.94
C LYS A 5 -3.43 -43.33 -18.62
N GLN A 6 -2.86 -42.14 -18.65
CA GLN A 6 -2.94 -41.23 -17.50
C GLN A 6 -4.39 -40.74 -17.46
N ASP A 7 -5.12 -41.09 -16.39
CA ASP A 7 -6.44 -40.54 -16.13
C ASP A 7 -6.27 -39.06 -15.78
N GLU A 8 -6.62 -38.18 -16.70
CA GLU A 8 -6.73 -36.75 -16.44
C GLU A 8 -7.88 -36.52 -15.45
N LYS A 9 -7.55 -36.44 -14.16
CA LYS A 9 -8.50 -36.11 -13.10
C LYS A 9 -8.82 -34.61 -13.17
N GLY A 10 -10.07 -34.28 -13.46
CA GLY A 10 -10.59 -32.90 -13.36
C GLY A 10 -10.71 -32.44 -11.90
N PHE A 11 -10.68 -31.13 -11.68
CA PHE A 11 -10.84 -30.51 -10.37
C PHE A 11 -12.30 -30.57 -9.90
N THR A 12 -12.53 -30.72 -8.60
CA THR A 12 -13.88 -30.74 -8.05
C THR A 12 -14.40 -29.34 -7.75
N LEU A 13 -15.71 -29.15 -7.81
CA LEU A 13 -16.35 -27.89 -7.40
C LEU A 13 -16.11 -27.58 -5.91
N ILE A 14 -16.03 -28.61 -5.08
CA ILE A 14 -15.80 -28.47 -3.63
C ILE A 14 -14.41 -27.89 -3.36
N GLU A 15 -13.37 -28.38 -4.06
CA GLU A 15 -12.03 -27.81 -3.92
C GLU A 15 -12.02 -26.33 -4.31
N LEU A 16 -12.72 -25.95 -5.38
CA LEU A 16 -12.79 -24.56 -5.82
C LEU A 16 -13.54 -23.68 -4.80
N MET A 17 -14.63 -24.17 -4.21
CA MET A 17 -15.40 -23.44 -3.20
C MET A 17 -14.57 -23.14 -1.94
N ILE A 18 -13.78 -24.10 -1.47
CA ILE A 18 -12.92 -23.90 -0.29
C ILE A 18 -11.85 -22.84 -0.60
N VAL A 19 -11.25 -22.88 -1.79
CA VAL A 19 -10.25 -21.87 -2.20
C VAL A 19 -10.86 -20.47 -2.20
N ILE A 20 -12.06 -20.29 -2.78
CA ILE A 20 -12.74 -18.98 -2.81
C ILE A 20 -13.10 -18.53 -1.40
N ALA A 21 -13.54 -19.44 -0.52
CA ALA A 21 -13.84 -19.12 0.87
C ALA A 21 -12.62 -18.58 1.62
N ILE A 22 -11.45 -19.23 1.46
CA ILE A 22 -10.20 -18.79 2.09
C ILE A 22 -9.78 -17.42 1.53
N ILE A 23 -9.80 -17.24 0.21
CA ILE A 23 -9.46 -15.96 -0.43
C ILE A 23 -10.42 -14.85 0.04
N GLY A 24 -11.71 -15.15 0.19
CA GLY A 24 -12.73 -14.21 0.66
C GLY A 24 -12.44 -13.71 2.08
N VAL A 25 -12.10 -14.61 3.01
CA VAL A 25 -11.72 -14.23 4.39
C VAL A 25 -10.45 -13.38 4.40
N LEU A 26 -9.43 -13.78 3.64
CA LEU A 26 -8.17 -13.02 3.56
C LEU A 26 -8.40 -11.63 2.95
N ALA A 27 -9.17 -11.53 1.87
CA ALA A 27 -9.48 -10.27 1.20
C ALA A 27 -10.29 -9.31 2.09
N ALA A 28 -11.24 -9.84 2.86
CA ALA A 28 -12.07 -9.04 3.77
C ALA A 28 -11.22 -8.31 4.83
N ILE A 29 -10.13 -8.92 5.31
CA ILE A 29 -9.20 -8.30 6.27
C ILE A 29 -8.15 -7.45 5.54
N ALA A 30 -7.58 -7.96 4.46
CA ALA A 30 -6.45 -7.34 3.77
C ALA A 30 -6.81 -6.01 3.09
N ILE A 31 -7.99 -5.90 2.48
CA ILE A 31 -8.41 -4.69 1.76
C ILE A 31 -8.50 -3.45 2.68
N PRO A 32 -9.26 -3.46 3.79
CA PRO A 32 -9.31 -2.30 4.68
C PRO A 32 -7.97 -2.03 5.36
N GLN A 33 -7.22 -3.08 5.73
CA GLN A 33 -5.89 -2.93 6.33
C GLN A 33 -4.91 -2.24 5.37
N PHE A 34 -4.86 -2.67 4.10
CA PHE A 34 -3.98 -2.09 3.10
C PHE A 34 -4.37 -0.65 2.77
N SER A 35 -5.67 -0.35 2.67
CA SER A 35 -6.16 1.03 2.49
C SER A 35 -5.70 1.96 3.63
N ASN A 36 -5.88 1.53 4.88
CA ASN A 36 -5.43 2.27 6.05
C ASN A 36 -3.90 2.43 6.09
N TYR A 37 -3.16 1.38 5.74
CA TYR A 37 -1.70 1.43 5.66
C TYR A 37 -1.22 2.46 4.63
N ARG A 38 -1.81 2.47 3.43
CA ARG A 38 -1.49 3.44 2.38
C ARG A 38 -1.79 4.87 2.85
N MET A 39 -2.93 5.09 3.49
CA MET A 39 -3.28 6.42 4.03
C MET A 39 -2.29 6.88 5.10
N ARG A 40 -1.91 5.99 6.02
CA ARG A 40 -0.90 6.29 7.05
C ARG A 40 0.46 6.61 6.42
N SER A 41 0.89 5.81 5.45
CA SER A 41 2.15 6.04 4.72
C SER A 41 2.15 7.40 4.01
N HIS A 42 1.06 7.76 3.33
CA HIS A 42 0.91 9.06 2.70
C HIS A 42 0.96 10.20 3.72
N ASN A 43 0.24 10.09 4.83
CA ASN A 43 0.26 11.11 5.88
C ASN A 43 1.65 11.26 6.51
N SER A 44 2.37 10.15 6.72
CA SER A 44 3.76 10.18 7.20
C SER A 44 4.69 10.90 6.22
N ALA A 45 4.52 10.68 4.91
CA ALA A 45 5.29 11.39 3.88
C ALA A 45 5.00 12.89 3.93
N VAL A 46 3.73 13.30 3.93
CA VAL A 46 3.33 14.72 4.02
C VAL A 46 3.88 15.38 5.29
N ILE A 47 3.82 14.71 6.44
CA ILE A 47 4.38 15.24 7.69
C ILE A 47 5.90 15.42 7.58
N SER A 48 6.60 14.47 6.95
CA SER A 48 8.04 14.59 6.72
C SER A 48 8.37 15.77 5.82
N ASP A 49 7.63 15.94 4.74
CA ASP A 49 7.83 17.03 3.78
C ASP A 49 7.59 18.38 4.44
N LEU A 50 6.50 18.53 5.21
CA LEU A 50 6.21 19.77 5.95
C LEU A 50 7.31 20.11 6.95
N LYS A 51 7.84 19.11 7.67
CA LYS A 51 8.98 19.32 8.58
C LYS A 51 10.22 19.78 7.84
N ASN A 52 10.54 19.17 6.70
CA ASN A 52 11.68 19.56 5.89
C ASN A 52 11.53 21.01 5.38
N THR A 53 10.34 21.39 4.92
CA THR A 53 10.07 22.76 4.50
C THR A 53 10.18 23.76 5.65
N SER A 54 9.62 23.43 6.83
CA SER A 54 9.75 24.27 8.02
C SER A 54 11.21 24.50 8.41
N LEU A 55 12.04 23.45 8.38
CA LEU A 55 13.47 23.56 8.67
C LEU A 55 14.20 24.41 7.63
N ALA A 56 13.85 24.29 6.35
CA ALA A 56 14.42 25.11 5.29
C ALA A 56 14.03 26.59 5.43
N GLU A 57 12.78 26.88 5.83
CA GLU A 57 12.32 28.23 6.12
C GLU A 57 13.01 28.84 7.34
N GLU A 58 13.20 28.07 8.41
CA GLU A 58 13.95 28.50 9.60
C GLU A 58 15.41 28.83 9.24
N ALA A 59 16.07 27.97 8.45
CA ALA A 59 17.43 28.21 7.97
C ALA A 59 17.50 29.51 7.14
N TYR A 60 16.57 29.69 6.21
CA TYR A 60 16.48 30.90 5.41
C TYR A 60 16.23 32.16 6.26
N TYR A 61 15.36 32.07 7.27
CA TYR A 61 15.10 33.19 8.17
C TYR A 61 16.35 33.60 8.96
N ASN A 62 17.13 32.63 9.42
CA ASN A 62 18.38 32.90 10.14
C ASN A 62 19.38 33.68 9.29
N ASP A 63 19.45 33.39 8.00
CA ASP A 63 20.38 34.05 7.06
C ASP A 63 19.86 35.40 6.56
N ASN A 64 18.57 35.49 6.23
CA ASN A 64 17.98 36.63 5.51
C ASN A 64 17.11 37.55 6.39
N ARG A 65 16.89 37.20 7.67
CA ARG A 65 16.01 37.90 8.64
C ARG A 65 14.58 38.11 8.14
N SER A 66 14.13 37.29 7.20
CA SER A 66 12.80 37.34 6.59
C SER A 66 12.43 35.96 6.09
N TYR A 67 11.17 35.56 6.19
CA TYR A 67 10.69 34.31 5.60
C TYR A 67 10.55 34.46 4.08
N THR A 68 10.73 33.36 3.36
CA THR A 68 10.49 33.34 1.91
C THR A 68 9.03 33.64 1.61
N LYS A 69 8.75 34.45 0.58
CA LYS A 69 7.38 34.79 0.15
C LYS A 69 6.77 33.73 -0.76
N ASP A 70 7.41 32.58 -0.88
CA ASP A 70 6.98 31.54 -1.80
C ASP A 70 5.67 30.89 -1.31
N ARG A 71 4.57 31.23 -1.98
CA ARG A 71 3.29 30.55 -1.81
C ARG A 71 3.31 29.37 -2.77
N GLY A 72 3.96 28.28 -2.36
CA GLY A 72 4.18 27.07 -3.15
C GLY A 72 3.09 26.86 -4.20
N LYS A 73 3.45 27.14 -5.46
CA LYS A 73 2.66 26.85 -6.65
C LYS A 73 3.35 25.76 -7.45
#